data_AF-A0A318K5V7-F1
#
_entry.id   AF-A0A318K5V7-F1
#
_cell.length_a   1.000
_cell.length_b   1.000
_cell.length_c   1.000
_cell.angle_alpha   90.00
_cell.angle_beta   90.00
_cell.angle_gamma   90.00
#
_symmetry.space_group_name_H-M   'P 1'
#
loop_
_entity.id
_entity.type
_entity.pdbx_description
1 polymer ?
#
loop_
_entity_poly.entity_id
_entity_poly.type
_entity_poly.pdbx_seq_one_letter_code
_entity_poly.pdbx_strand_id
1 'polypeptide(L)'
;MDRELAEQILAVEEATPLDVDSYEVPTEPSGPTPEGYTIDSYLLLSIIDALQGVQAAVIAAAGADPPQIRPMPRPTSALEIVRDERRDRSMQSLIDQFSSTEH
;
A
#
# COMPACT_ATOMS: atom_id res chain seq x y z
N MET A 1 10.10 -2.86 12.77
CA MET A 1 8.81 -3.03 13.46
C MET A 1 8.30 -4.43 13.14
N ASP A 2 8.01 -5.22 14.17
CA ASP A 2 7.54 -6.61 14.04
C ASP A 2 6.04 -6.65 13.62
N ARG A 3 5.65 -7.63 12.81
CA ARG A 3 4.28 -7.75 12.25
C ARG A 3 3.24 -7.93 13.35
N GLU A 4 3.56 -8.72 14.37
CA GLU A 4 2.67 -8.98 15.50
C GLU A 4 2.33 -7.69 16.27
N LEU A 5 3.32 -6.81 16.44
CA LEU A 5 3.14 -5.51 17.11
C LEU A 5 2.24 -4.58 16.28
N ALA A 6 2.42 -4.56 14.95
CA ALA A 6 1.58 -3.76 14.06
C ALA A 6 0.11 -4.23 14.09
N GLU A 7 -0.13 -5.54 14.12
CA GLU A 7 -1.48 -6.11 14.25
C GLU A 7 -2.12 -5.73 15.60
N GLN A 8 -1.34 -5.73 16.69
CA GLN A 8 -1.79 -5.34 18.02
C GLN A 8 -2.13 -3.83 18.10
N ILE A 9 -1.30 -2.96 17.53
CA ILE A 9 -1.56 -1.51 17.49
C ILE A 9 -2.84 -1.19 16.72
N LEU A 10 -3.05 -1.80 15.56
CA LEU A 10 -4.29 -1.60 14.79
C LEU A 10 -5.53 -2.11 15.50
N ALA A 11 -5.41 -3.22 16.24
CA ALA A 11 -6.52 -3.72 17.08
C ALA A 11 -6.85 -2.77 18.24
N VAL A 12 -5.83 -2.10 18.81
CA VAL A 12 -6.01 -1.10 19.87
C VAL A 12 -6.59 0.22 19.31
N GLU A 13 -6.14 0.67 18.14
CA GLU A 13 -6.64 1.86 17.43
C GLU A 13 -8.12 1.71 17.01
N GLU A 14 -8.53 0.51 16.58
CA GLU A 14 -9.91 0.20 16.26
C GLU A 14 -10.82 0.18 17.50
N ALA A 15 -10.27 -0.17 18.66
CA ALA A 15 -10.97 -0.20 19.94
C ALA A 15 -10.99 1.17 20.67
N THR A 16 -10.06 2.08 20.33
CA THR A 16 -9.84 3.33 21.08
C THR A 16 -9.36 4.44 20.14
N PRO A 17 -10.14 5.52 19.89
CA PRO A 17 -9.71 6.61 19.02
C PRO A 17 -8.86 7.62 19.81
N LEU A 18 -7.67 7.22 20.27
CA LEU A 18 -6.71 8.13 20.90
C LEU A 18 -5.26 7.87 20.47
N ASP A 19 -4.63 8.98 20.07
CA ASP A 19 -3.21 9.27 19.82
C ASP A 19 -2.24 8.40 20.65
N VAL A 20 -1.37 7.63 19.98
CA VAL A 20 -0.27 6.93 20.65
C VAL A 20 1.06 7.26 19.98
N ASP A 21 1.77 8.17 20.65
CA ASP A 21 3.16 8.55 20.44
C ASP A 21 4.12 7.42 20.90
N SER A 22 5.09 7.12 20.03
CA SER A 22 6.41 6.50 20.20
C SER A 22 6.68 5.35 21.20
N TYR A 23 6.99 4.16 20.66
CA TYR A 23 8.02 3.24 21.19
C TYR A 23 8.72 2.47 20.04
N GLU A 24 9.96 2.88 19.68
CA GLU A 24 10.81 2.18 18.71
C GLU A 24 11.80 1.23 19.41
N VAL A 25 11.76 -0.05 19.03
CA VAL A 25 12.83 -1.04 19.27
C VAL A 25 13.50 -1.32 17.92
N PRO A 26 14.83 -1.16 17.75
CA PRO A 26 15.47 -1.27 16.45
C PRO A 26 15.60 -2.73 16.02
N THR A 27 14.80 -3.12 15.02
CA THR A 27 15.05 -4.29 14.17
C THR A 27 15.26 -3.75 12.75
N GLU A 28 16.44 -3.95 12.17
CA GLU A 28 16.80 -3.44 10.84
C GLU A 28 15.73 -3.82 9.78
N PRO A 29 15.05 -2.85 9.17
CA PRO A 29 14.03 -3.13 8.17
C PRO A 29 14.67 -3.53 6.83
N SER A 30 14.26 -4.68 6.29
CA SER A 30 14.61 -5.12 4.93
C SER A 30 13.72 -4.40 3.91
N GLY A 31 14.10 -3.19 3.51
CA GLY A 31 13.43 -2.36 2.52
C GLY A 31 13.99 -0.95 2.50
N PRO A 32 13.62 -0.09 1.54
CA PRO A 32 13.93 1.33 1.65
C PRO A 32 13.40 1.83 3.00
N THR A 33 14.24 2.55 3.73
CA THR A 33 13.88 3.06 5.06
C THR A 33 12.95 4.27 4.88
N PRO A 34 11.98 4.50 5.82
CA PRO A 34 11.11 5.67 5.77
C PRO A 34 11.86 7.01 5.93
N GLU A 35 13.11 6.96 6.40
CA GLU A 35 13.96 8.14 6.57
C GLU A 35 14.18 8.85 5.22
N GLY A 36 13.57 10.02 5.07
CA GLY A 36 13.62 10.82 3.84
C GLY A 36 12.48 10.57 2.84
N TYR A 37 11.57 9.64 3.15
CA TYR A 37 10.35 9.43 2.36
C TYR A 37 9.22 10.32 2.88
N THR A 38 9.25 11.58 2.46
CA THR A 38 8.21 12.57 2.78
C THR A 38 7.00 12.42 1.86
N ILE A 39 5.89 13.08 2.22
CA ILE A 39 4.69 13.14 1.37
C ILE A 39 5.01 13.65 -0.04
N ASP A 40 5.97 14.58 -0.18
CA ASP A 40 6.40 15.10 -1.49
C ASP A 40 7.03 13.99 -2.35
N SER A 41 7.91 13.18 -1.76
CA SER A 41 8.53 12.05 -2.47
C SER A 41 7.50 10.99 -2.88
N TYR A 42 6.51 10.72 -2.02
CA TYR A 42 5.38 9.85 -2.33
C TYR A 42 4.55 10.37 -3.52
N LEU A 43 4.23 11.66 -3.53
CA LEU A 43 3.46 12.29 -4.60
C LEU A 43 4.24 12.25 -5.92
N LEU A 44 5.53 12.55 -5.90
CA LEU A 44 6.40 12.48 -7.08
C LEU A 44 6.44 11.07 -7.66
N LEU A 45 6.61 10.04 -6.82
CA LEU A 45 6.59 8.65 -7.29
C LEU A 45 5.23 8.24 -7.84
N SER A 46 4.13 8.71 -7.24
CA SER A 46 2.78 8.48 -7.75
C SER A 46 2.55 9.12 -9.12
N ILE A 47 3.12 10.30 -9.36
CA ILE A 47 3.08 10.95 -10.68
C ILE A 47 3.87 10.11 -11.70
N ILE A 48 5.04 9.58 -11.32
CA ILE A 48 5.85 8.73 -12.20
C ILE A 48 5.08 7.47 -12.60
N ASP A 49 4.46 6.77 -11.63
CA ASP A 49 3.66 5.58 -11.90
C ASP A 49 2.49 5.89 -12.86
N ALA A 50 1.80 7.01 -12.65
CA ALA A 50 0.71 7.45 -13.52
C ALA A 50 1.17 7.75 -14.96
N LEU A 51 2.32 8.41 -15.11
CA LEU A 51 2.91 8.70 -16.43
C LEU A 51 3.29 7.41 -17.16
N GLN A 52 3.85 6.42 -16.47
CA GLN A 52 4.13 5.11 -17.05
C GLN A 52 2.85 4.43 -17.53
N GLY A 53 1.77 4.50 -16.75
CA GLY A 53 0.43 4.02 -17.12
C GLY A 53 -0.07 4.61 -18.43
N VAL A 54 0.01 5.94 -18.56
CA VAL A 54 -0.40 6.65 -19.78
C VAL A 54 0.47 6.23 -20.97
N GLN A 55 1.79 6.09 -20.79
CA GLN A 55 2.70 5.66 -21.86
C GLN A 55 2.36 4.25 -22.37
N ALA A 56 2.13 3.30 -21.46
CA ALA A 56 1.72 1.95 -21.84
C ALA A 56 0.39 1.96 -22.61
N ALA A 57 -0.59 2.74 -22.16
CA ALA A 57 -1.88 2.87 -22.84
C ALA A 57 -1.72 3.41 -24.27
N VAL A 58 -0.86 4.41 -24.48
CA VAL A 58 -0.57 4.97 -25.81
C VAL A 58 0.11 3.94 -26.71
N ILE A 59 1.08 3.18 -26.19
CA ILE A 59 1.77 2.11 -26.94
C ILE A 59 0.78 1.02 -27.37
N ALA A 60 -0.08 0.58 -26.46
CA ALA A 60 -1.12 -0.39 -26.76
C ALA A 60 -2.11 0.12 -27.82
N ALA A 61 -2.51 1.39 -27.73
CA ALA A 61 -3.39 2.03 -28.71
C ALA A 61 -2.75 2.13 -30.10
N ALA A 62 -1.41 2.23 -30.17
CA ALA A 62 -0.66 2.20 -31.42
C ALA A 62 -0.50 0.77 -32.01
N GLY A 63 -1.03 -0.25 -31.34
CA GLY A 63 -0.98 -1.65 -31.79
C GLY A 63 0.33 -2.38 -31.47
N ALA A 64 1.15 -1.82 -30.57
CA ALA A 64 2.37 -2.46 -30.07
C ALA A 64 2.16 -3.05 -28.67
N ASP A 65 3.03 -3.99 -28.27
CA ASP A 65 2.97 -4.54 -26.91
C ASP A 65 3.48 -3.53 -25.88
N PRO A 66 2.65 -3.13 -24.90
CA PRO A 66 3.07 -2.20 -23.87
C PRO A 66 4.06 -2.83 -22.89
N PRO A 67 4.98 -2.05 -22.31
CA PRO A 67 5.89 -2.55 -21.28
C PRO A 67 5.13 -2.96 -20.02
N GLN A 68 5.61 -4.00 -19.33
CA GLN A 68 5.09 -4.38 -18.02
C GLN A 68 5.47 -3.30 -16.99
N ILE A 69 4.48 -2.50 -16.59
CA ILE A 69 4.67 -1.49 -15.55
C ILE A 69 4.74 -2.20 -14.21
N ARG A 70 5.85 -2.00 -13.51
CA ARG A 70 6.00 -2.36 -12.10
C ARG A 70 6.08 -1.05 -11.33
N PRO A 71 5.09 -0.74 -10.47
CA PRO A 71 5.14 0.45 -9.65
C PRO A 71 6.46 0.54 -8.90
N MET A 72 6.97 1.76 -8.74
CA MET A 72 8.22 1.97 -8.01
C MET A 72 8.06 1.50 -6.56
N PRO A 73 9.03 0.74 -6.00
CA PRO A 73 8.94 0.25 -4.64
C PRO A 73 8.92 1.44 -3.67
N ARG A 74 7.94 1.45 -2.77
CA ARG A 74 7.75 2.47 -1.74
C ARG A 74 8.24 1.91 -0.40
N PRO A 75 8.93 2.70 0.44
CA PRO A 75 9.15 2.32 1.82
C PRO A 75 7.80 2.21 2.50
N THR A 76 7.54 1.07 3.12
CA THR A 76 6.28 0.76 3.76
C THR A 76 6.59 0.36 5.19
N SER A 77 5.97 1.04 6.14
CA SER A 77 6.02 0.63 7.55
C SER A 77 5.23 -0.67 7.74
N ALA A 78 5.57 -1.46 8.77
CA ALA A 78 4.82 -2.68 9.07
C ALA A 78 3.33 -2.42 9.33
N LEU A 79 2.99 -1.24 9.87
CA LEU A 79 1.61 -0.78 10.06
C LEU A 79 0.86 -0.60 8.74
N GLU A 80 1.50 0.03 7.75
CA GLU A 80 0.90 0.25 6.43
C GLU A 80 0.65 -1.06 5.70
N ILE A 81 1.59 -2.02 5.79
CA ILE A 81 1.40 -3.37 5.21
C ILE A 81 0.16 -4.03 5.78
N VAL A 82 0.00 -4.03 7.11
CA VAL A 82 -1.16 -4.67 7.76
C VAL A 82 -2.46 -3.92 7.44
N ARG A 83 -2.42 -2.58 7.33
CA ARG A 83 -3.59 -1.78 6.91
C ARG A 83 -4.03 -2.12 5.49
N ASP A 84 -3.10 -2.20 4.55
CA ASP A 84 -3.38 -2.54 3.15
C ASP A 84 -3.95 -3.96 3.03
N GLU A 85 -3.34 -4.94 3.72
CA GLU A 85 -3.86 -6.31 3.75
C GLU A 85 -5.28 -6.42 4.33
N ARG A 86 -5.62 -5.60 5.33
CA ARG A 86 -6.99 -5.53 5.89
C ARG A 86 -7.95 -4.89 4.88
N ARG A 87 -7.51 -3.86 4.17
CA ARG A 87 -8.31 -3.15 3.17
C ARG A 87 -8.63 -4.06 1.98
N ASP A 88 -7.64 -4.81 1.49
CA ASP A 88 -7.81 -5.76 0.39
C ASP A 88 -8.75 -6.89 0.76
N ARG A 89 -8.62 -7.47 1.97
CA ARG A 89 -9.57 -8.46 2.49
C ARG A 89 -10.99 -7.91 2.61
N SER A 90 -11.13 -6.66 3.03
CA SER A 90 -12.43 -6.00 3.13
C SER A 90 -13.06 -5.78 1.76
N MET A 91 -12.28 -5.34 0.77
CA MET A 91 -12.71 -5.21 -0.62
C MET A 91 -13.11 -6.56 -1.23
N GLN A 92 -12.31 -7.61 -1.02
CA GLN A 92 -12.63 -8.94 -1.52
C GLN A 92 -13.94 -9.46 -0.90
N SER A 93 -14.14 -9.28 0.41
CA SER A 93 -15.39 -9.63 1.08
C SER A 93 -16.60 -8.90 0.50
N LEU A 94 -16.47 -7.63 0.14
CA LEU A 94 -17.53 -6.88 -0.54
C LEU A 94 -17.79 -7.45 -1.94
N ILE A 95 -16.75 -7.71 -2.73
CA ILE A 95 -16.87 -8.32 -4.06
C ILE A 95 -17.57 -9.68 -3.97
N ASP A 96 -17.20 -10.52 -3.01
CA ASP A 96 -17.80 -11.84 -2.79
C ASP A 96 -19.29 -11.72 -2.44
N GLN A 97 -19.68 -10.76 -1.59
CA GLN A 97 -21.09 -10.50 -1.26
C GLN A 97 -21.91 -10.08 -2.47
N PHE A 98 -21.39 -9.17 -3.30
CA PHE A 98 -22.11 -8.69 -4.49
C PHE A 98 -22.11 -9.69 -5.65
N SER A 99 -21.03 -10.46 -5.84
CA SER A 99 -20.94 -11.50 -6.88
C SER A 99 -21.71 -12.78 -6.54
N SER A 100 -21.89 -13.09 -5.25
CA SER A 100 -22.68 -14.24 -4.79
C SER A 100 -24.19 -14.01 -4.85
N THR A 101 -24.64 -12.79 -5.19
CA THR A 101 -26.08 -12.45 -5.25
C THR A 101 -26.71 -12.77 -6.62
N GLU A 102 -25.95 -13.24 -7.62
CA GLU A 102 -26.47 -13.60 -8.97
C GLU A 102 -26.86 -15.09 -9.16
N HIS A 103 -27.24 -15.84 -8.13
CA HIS A 103 -27.83 -17.19 -8.26
C HIS A 103 -29.19 -17.31 -7.55
#